data_AF-A0A7K5XEA4-F1
#
_entry.id   AF-A0A7K5XEA4-F1
#
_cell.length_a   1.000
_cell.length_b   1.000
_cell.length_c   1.000
_cell.angle_alpha   90.00
_cell.angle_beta   90.00
_cell.angle_gamma   90.00
#
_symmetry.space_group_name_H-M   'P 1'
#
loop_
_entity.id
_entity.type
_entity.pdbx_description
1 polymer ?
#
loop_
_entity_poly.entity_id
_entity_poly.type
_entity_poly.pdbx_seq_one_letter_code
_entity_poly.pdbx_strand_id
1 'polypeptide(L)'
;VAKLCVCDLLVAQCDVNCCCDPDCSAADFSLFTTCSVPIVTGDNRLCSQKAAIYSLDVEANPPERRFKLIDQVNPSVFCIHATNYKQALSFSSPQMPTSENFDQLLKEFGSATFSAEPDSWNMNTDAQNPSDANETYRYEYGVPIQTVDAFLRLPSPVVSSWCSDVNPAGFLVNQATKCTRSVCVGKCGNIQAVSMLFYINSSILAVNITVQSIVVQSLNGMRTLLNGSDVLRLPMILDELCINIVLGVSYHITYTDAGEIIEAAASFVLGAINKEALSIQQSFEISFTQVNTKPVPLSGNPGYVVGLPVRAGFRPQGYPFPVEILFNTNKYGQLTILQSTSNQDCLAAQGARTPVLFGYNMVSGCKLRITAAMKCQPLTQTLLDLLKGQTFPEYVASFGNSQAQDVLDWVPITHLQTSEQRIYNTFQSSCQIPVSLEIEVKWTKYGSLVNPQARIVNVTAMITTTTLKQLPSGRERTIPITSSVVFTDISSPAEPGYKAWPTINVKLPFDFFFPFV
;
A
#
# COMPACT_ATOMS: atom_id res chain seq x y z
N VAL A 1 33.50 -12.00 24.06
CA VAL A 1 33.07 -13.27 24.67
C VAL A 1 32.90 -13.12 26.17
N ALA A 2 33.93 -12.74 26.95
CA ALA A 2 33.78 -12.48 28.40
C ALA A 2 32.67 -11.45 28.72
N LYS A 3 32.57 -10.35 27.97
CA LYS A 3 31.48 -9.36 28.08
C LYS A 3 30.05 -9.89 27.78
N LEU A 4 29.91 -11.14 27.34
CA LEU A 4 28.64 -11.81 27.03
C LEU A 4 28.33 -12.92 28.05
N CYS A 5 29.15 -13.06 29.10
CA CYS A 5 28.95 -14.03 30.16
C CYS A 5 27.76 -13.61 31.02
N VAL A 6 26.65 -14.34 30.94
CA VAL A 6 25.41 -14.00 31.64
C VAL A 6 25.41 -14.39 33.13
N CYS A 7 26.43 -15.12 33.58
CA CYS A 7 26.60 -15.54 34.98
C CYS A 7 27.67 -14.75 35.73
N ASP A 8 28.36 -13.81 35.08
CA ASP A 8 29.27 -12.83 35.68
C ASP A 8 28.42 -11.64 36.15
N LEU A 9 28.00 -11.72 37.42
CA LEU A 9 27.04 -10.82 38.06
C LEU A 9 27.74 -9.89 39.07
N LEU A 10 28.85 -10.33 39.66
CA LEU A 10 29.59 -9.60 40.69
C LEU A 10 30.82 -8.91 40.09
N VAL A 11 30.91 -7.60 40.28
CA VAL A 11 32.03 -6.81 39.77
C VAL A 11 33.33 -7.20 40.48
N ALA A 12 34.34 -7.65 39.73
CA ALA A 12 35.68 -7.99 40.22
C ALA A 12 35.70 -9.11 41.27
N GLN A 13 34.71 -10.01 41.22
CA GLN A 13 34.61 -11.18 42.10
C GLN A 13 34.17 -12.40 41.31
N CYS A 14 34.72 -13.56 41.67
CA CYS A 14 34.35 -14.82 41.03
C CYS A 14 32.94 -15.28 41.43
N ASP A 15 32.08 -15.45 40.45
CA ASP A 15 30.76 -16.06 40.58
C ASP A 15 30.84 -17.60 40.54
N VAL A 16 30.29 -18.25 41.57
CA VAL A 16 30.37 -19.71 41.74
C VAL A 16 29.74 -20.44 40.56
N ASN A 17 30.45 -21.45 40.03
CA ASN A 17 30.06 -22.24 38.85
C ASN A 17 29.97 -21.44 37.53
N CYS A 18 30.44 -20.18 37.50
CA CYS A 18 30.45 -19.37 36.29
C CYS A 18 31.76 -19.53 35.51
N CYS A 19 31.85 -20.57 34.67
CA CYS A 19 33.10 -20.89 33.95
C CYS A 19 33.53 -19.84 32.91
N CYS A 20 32.65 -18.92 32.51
CA CYS A 20 32.99 -17.82 31.60
C CYS A 20 33.43 -16.53 32.31
N ASP A 21 33.40 -16.51 33.64
CA ASP A 21 33.82 -15.40 34.48
C ASP A 21 35.34 -15.20 34.38
N PRO A 22 35.81 -13.99 34.02
CA PRO A 22 37.23 -13.67 33.93
C PRO A 22 37.93 -13.56 35.29
N ASP A 23 37.20 -13.27 36.37
CA ASP A 23 37.71 -12.99 37.71
C ASP A 23 37.96 -14.26 38.55
N CYS A 24 37.51 -15.42 38.08
CA CYS A 24 37.75 -16.72 38.71
C CYS A 24 39.18 -17.25 38.48
N SER A 25 39.82 -17.65 39.58
CA SER A 25 41.15 -18.27 39.60
C SER A 25 41.09 -19.80 39.71
N ALA A 26 42.25 -20.46 39.55
CA ALA A 26 42.38 -21.91 39.74
C ALA A 26 42.03 -22.37 41.17
N ALA A 27 42.17 -21.50 42.18
CA ALA A 27 41.74 -21.80 43.54
C ALA A 27 40.21 -21.81 43.64
N ASP A 28 39.53 -20.91 42.93
CA ASP A 28 38.07 -20.79 42.94
C ASP A 28 37.41 -21.96 42.17
N PHE A 29 38.04 -22.40 41.08
CA PHE A 29 37.60 -23.58 40.32
C PHE A 29 37.60 -24.88 41.15
N SER A 30 38.36 -24.95 42.24
CA SER A 30 38.31 -26.06 43.19
C SER A 30 36.99 -26.16 43.96
N LEU A 31 36.23 -25.05 44.03
CA LEU A 31 34.92 -24.99 44.70
C LEU A 31 33.76 -25.22 43.73
N PHE A 32 34.02 -25.34 42.43
CA PHE A 32 33.00 -25.49 41.42
C PHE A 32 32.62 -26.96 41.26
N THR A 33 31.33 -27.22 41.09
CA THR A 33 30.81 -28.57 40.82
C THR A 33 30.42 -28.75 39.36
N THR A 34 30.01 -27.68 38.68
CA THR A 34 29.58 -27.68 37.27
C THR A 34 29.81 -26.31 36.64
N CYS A 35 29.64 -26.21 35.31
CA CYS A 35 29.54 -24.93 34.62
C CYS A 35 28.06 -24.57 34.39
N SER A 36 27.58 -23.52 35.05
CA SER A 36 26.19 -23.03 34.92
C SER A 36 25.86 -22.57 33.50
N VAL A 37 26.86 -21.99 32.81
CA VAL A 37 26.74 -21.52 31.42
C VAL A 37 27.82 -22.21 30.58
N PRO A 38 27.53 -23.39 30.00
CA PRO A 38 28.51 -24.15 29.24
C PRO A 38 28.77 -23.57 27.85
N ILE A 39 27.89 -22.71 27.34
CA ILE A 39 28.01 -22.10 26.01
C ILE A 39 27.66 -20.61 26.11
N VAL A 40 28.58 -19.76 25.67
CA VAL A 40 28.37 -18.31 25.53
C VAL A 40 28.35 -17.96 24.05
N THR A 41 27.20 -17.49 23.58
CA THR A 41 26.96 -17.06 22.18
C THR A 41 26.69 -15.56 22.10
N GLY A 42 26.85 -15.01 20.91
CA GLY A 42 26.47 -13.63 20.60
C GLY A 42 25.01 -13.53 20.17
N ASP A 43 24.74 -12.67 19.19
CA ASP A 43 23.40 -12.49 18.64
C ASP A 43 22.92 -13.78 17.96
N ASN A 44 21.92 -14.43 18.56
CA ASN A 44 21.35 -15.67 18.05
C ASN A 44 20.67 -15.51 16.68
N ARG A 45 20.48 -14.29 16.19
CA ARG A 45 19.90 -14.02 14.87
C ARG A 45 20.91 -14.24 13.74
N LEU A 46 22.21 -14.28 14.00
CA LEU A 46 23.23 -14.41 12.95
C LEU A 46 23.28 -15.83 12.34
N CYS A 47 23.54 -15.93 11.03
CA CYS A 47 23.68 -17.22 10.34
C CYS A 47 24.90 -18.01 10.78
N SER A 48 26.00 -17.30 11.03
CA SER A 48 27.19 -17.86 11.62
C SER A 48 27.65 -16.94 12.74
N GLN A 49 28.02 -17.53 13.87
CA GLN A 49 28.59 -16.79 14.98
C GLN A 49 29.63 -17.64 15.71
N LYS A 50 30.60 -16.95 16.32
CA LYS A 50 31.54 -17.58 17.25
C LYS A 50 30.80 -17.86 18.56
N ALA A 51 30.79 -19.12 18.99
CA ALA A 51 30.35 -19.53 20.31
C ALA A 51 31.56 -20.01 21.13
N ALA A 52 31.61 -19.64 22.41
CA ALA A 52 32.61 -20.16 23.33
C ALA A 52 31.98 -21.23 24.22
N ILE A 53 32.50 -22.45 24.10
CA ILE A 53 32.14 -23.56 24.98
C ILE A 53 33.10 -23.53 26.17
N TYR A 54 32.54 -23.53 27.37
CA TYR A 54 33.27 -23.61 28.62
C TYR A 54 33.00 -24.96 29.28
N SER A 55 34.06 -25.62 29.73
CA SER A 55 33.99 -26.80 30.57
C SER A 55 35.03 -26.70 31.68
N LEU A 56 34.79 -27.40 32.78
CA LEU A 56 35.72 -27.46 33.88
C LEU A 56 36.47 -28.79 33.85
N ASP A 57 37.79 -28.74 33.94
CA ASP A 57 38.62 -29.91 34.17
C ASP A 57 38.92 -30.04 35.65
N VAL A 58 38.09 -30.83 36.33
CA VAL A 58 38.19 -31.10 37.77
C VAL A 58 39.28 -32.13 38.10
N GLU A 59 39.82 -32.84 37.10
CA GLU A 59 40.88 -33.83 37.28
C GLU A 59 42.29 -33.22 37.16
N ALA A 60 42.38 -32.01 36.59
CA ALA A 60 43.60 -31.21 36.58
C ALA A 60 43.98 -30.74 37.99
N ASN A 61 45.28 -30.64 38.28
CA ASN A 61 45.79 -30.15 39.56
C ASN A 61 46.76 -28.98 39.34
N PRO A 62 46.35 -27.72 39.61
CA PRO A 62 45.03 -27.31 40.12
C PRO A 62 43.91 -27.43 39.06
N PRO A 63 42.62 -27.41 39.45
CA PRO A 63 41.51 -27.44 38.51
C PRO A 63 41.54 -26.28 37.52
N GLU A 64 41.28 -26.57 36.25
CA GLU A 64 41.43 -25.59 35.17
C GLU A 64 40.15 -25.44 34.36
N ARG A 65 39.85 -24.19 33.99
CA ARG A 65 38.84 -23.91 32.97
C ARG A 65 39.37 -24.31 31.59
N ARG A 66 38.58 -25.09 30.85
CA ARG A 66 38.78 -25.34 29.43
C ARG A 66 37.80 -24.50 28.64
N PHE A 67 38.29 -23.79 27.63
CA PHE A 67 37.43 -23.06 26.71
C PHE A 67 37.78 -23.38 25.26
N LYS A 68 36.76 -23.47 24.42
CA LYS A 68 36.92 -23.68 22.98
C LYS A 68 35.99 -22.76 22.21
N LEU A 69 36.54 -22.04 21.24
CA LEU A 69 35.77 -21.28 20.27
C LEU A 69 35.34 -22.20 19.12
N ILE A 70 34.05 -22.25 18.85
CA ILE A 70 33.47 -22.96 17.72
C ILE A 70 32.67 -21.99 16.85
N ASP A 71 32.55 -22.31 15.56
CA ASP A 71 31.61 -21.63 14.67
C ASP A 71 30.26 -22.34 14.78
N GLN A 72 29.27 -21.63 15.33
CA GLN A 72 27.91 -22.12 15.47
C GLN A 72 27.06 -21.56 14.32
N VAL A 73 26.49 -22.47 13.54
CA VAL A 73 25.58 -22.13 12.44
C VAL A 73 24.16 -22.13 12.97
N ASN A 74 23.43 -21.05 12.74
CA ASN A 74 22.00 -21.00 13.03
C ASN A 74 21.24 -21.73 11.92
N PRO A 75 20.47 -22.80 12.21
CA PRO A 75 19.72 -23.55 11.21
C PRO A 75 18.50 -22.80 10.65
N SER A 76 18.18 -21.62 11.18
CA SER A 76 17.09 -20.78 10.68
C SER A 76 17.41 -20.20 9.30
N VAL A 77 16.51 -20.40 8.33
CA VAL A 77 16.61 -19.80 6.99
C VAL A 77 16.46 -18.27 7.00
N PHE A 78 16.03 -17.69 8.12
CA PHE A 78 15.88 -16.24 8.35
C PHE A 78 17.03 -15.66 9.19
N CYS A 79 18.12 -16.42 9.35
CA CYS A 79 19.30 -15.91 10.01
C CYS A 79 19.91 -14.74 9.23
N ILE A 80 20.58 -13.84 9.94
CA ILE A 80 21.20 -12.64 9.41
C ILE A 80 22.64 -12.99 9.00
N HIS A 81 22.93 -12.96 7.71
CA HIS A 81 24.27 -13.28 7.20
C HIS A 81 25.30 -12.19 7.53
N ALA A 82 24.89 -10.91 7.49
CA ALA A 82 25.65 -9.76 7.94
C ALA A 82 24.68 -8.66 8.41
N THR A 83 25.02 -7.94 9.48
CA THR A 83 24.25 -6.78 9.97
C THR A 83 25.18 -5.57 10.06
N ASN A 84 24.91 -4.54 9.26
CA ASN A 84 25.59 -3.25 9.29
C ASN A 84 24.77 -2.15 9.99
N TYR A 85 23.50 -2.43 10.34
CA TYR A 85 22.60 -1.47 10.96
C TYR A 85 21.67 -2.14 11.99
N LYS A 86 22.12 -2.21 13.25
CA LYS A 86 21.42 -2.91 14.34
C LYS A 86 20.08 -2.27 14.72
N GLN A 87 19.92 -0.96 14.55
CA GLN A 87 18.67 -0.27 14.90
C GLN A 87 17.49 -0.62 13.99
N ALA A 88 17.72 -1.02 12.73
CA ALA A 88 16.63 -1.47 11.83
C ALA A 88 15.98 -2.81 12.23
N LEU A 89 16.54 -3.51 13.24
CA LEU A 89 15.99 -4.75 13.76
C LEU A 89 14.85 -4.55 14.77
N SER A 90 14.49 -3.29 15.06
CA SER A 90 13.39 -2.90 15.94
C SER A 90 12.68 -1.66 15.40
N PHE A 91 11.35 -1.72 15.22
CA PHE A 91 10.52 -0.53 15.06
C PHE A 91 9.96 -0.14 16.42
N SER A 92 10.30 1.06 16.91
CA SER A 92 9.62 1.68 18.03
C SER A 92 8.21 2.09 17.58
N SER A 93 7.20 1.72 18.36
CA SER A 93 5.84 2.20 18.12
C SER A 93 5.81 3.71 18.42
N PRO A 94 5.48 4.59 17.46
CA PRO A 94 5.49 6.02 17.70
C PRO A 94 4.40 6.39 18.73
N GLN A 95 4.75 7.31 19.63
CA GLN A 95 3.84 7.82 20.65
C GLN A 95 2.69 8.59 19.97
N MET A 96 1.45 8.38 20.43
CA MET A 96 0.30 9.12 19.88
C MET A 96 0.35 10.60 20.30
N PRO A 97 0.15 11.56 19.36
CA PRO A 97 0.14 12.98 19.69
C PRO A 97 -1.02 13.35 20.63
N THR A 98 -0.69 14.02 21.72
CA THR A 98 -1.58 14.71 22.67
C THR A 98 -1.19 16.18 22.72
N SER A 99 -2.03 17.03 23.32
CA SER A 99 -1.73 18.45 23.48
C SER A 99 -0.46 18.73 24.29
N GLU A 100 -0.02 17.78 25.13
CA GLU A 100 1.14 17.94 26.01
C GLU A 100 2.45 17.47 25.36
N ASN A 101 2.39 16.51 24.43
CA ASN A 101 3.58 15.95 23.78
C ASN A 101 3.77 16.41 22.32
N PHE A 102 2.83 17.20 21.78
CA PHE A 102 2.81 17.61 20.38
C PHE A 102 4.09 18.34 19.95
N ASP A 103 4.54 19.33 20.72
CA ASP A 103 5.72 20.13 20.35
C ASP A 103 7.01 19.30 20.36
N GLN A 104 7.09 18.33 21.28
CA GLN A 104 8.20 17.39 21.35
C GLN A 104 8.19 16.44 20.14
N LEU A 105 7.04 15.82 19.85
CA LEU A 105 6.88 14.91 18.72
C LEU A 105 7.07 15.64 17.38
N LEU A 106 6.63 16.89 17.26
CA LEU A 106 6.85 17.71 16.08
C LEU A 106 8.33 18.04 15.89
N LYS A 107 9.08 18.26 16.98
CA LYS A 107 10.52 18.49 16.92
C LYS A 107 11.29 17.22 16.56
N GLU A 108 10.83 16.06 17.02
CA GLU A 108 11.49 14.76 16.82
C GLU A 108 11.15 14.13 15.45
N PHE A 109 9.89 14.23 15.01
CA PHE A 109 9.38 13.58 13.80
C PHE A 109 8.89 14.54 12.71
N GLY A 110 8.89 15.86 12.96
CA GLY A 110 8.46 16.86 11.98
C GLY A 110 9.47 17.14 10.87
N SER A 111 10.63 16.47 10.89
CA SER A 111 11.64 16.50 9.82
C SER A 111 11.31 15.50 8.69
N ALA A 112 12.16 15.46 7.67
CA ALA A 112 11.97 14.66 6.47
C ALA A 112 11.59 13.19 6.76
N THR A 113 10.59 12.68 6.03
CA THR A 113 10.12 11.27 6.05
C THR A 113 11.25 10.26 5.80
N PHE A 114 12.34 10.71 5.17
CA PHE A 114 13.54 9.94 4.88
C PHE A 114 14.76 10.81 5.24
N SER A 115 15.58 10.33 6.18
CA SER A 115 16.84 10.98 6.59
C SER A 115 18.01 10.17 6.05
N ALA A 116 18.98 10.82 5.41
CA ALA A 116 20.16 10.16 4.84
C ALA A 116 21.27 9.89 5.88
N GLU A 117 21.18 10.44 7.10
CA GLU A 117 22.17 10.23 8.16
C GLU A 117 21.48 10.11 9.53
N PRO A 118 21.90 9.15 10.39
CA PRO A 118 21.62 9.23 11.82
C PRO A 118 22.58 10.25 12.45
N ASP A 119 22.04 11.27 13.11
CA ASP A 119 22.83 12.21 13.92
C ASP A 119 23.67 11.45 14.97
N SER A 120 24.97 11.76 15.00
CA SER A 120 26.02 11.36 15.96
C SER A 120 26.72 10.01 15.78
N TRP A 121 27.62 9.93 14.80
CA TRP A 121 28.76 9.01 14.85
C TRP A 121 30.03 9.77 15.25
N ASN A 122 30.39 9.70 16.54
CA ASN A 122 31.80 9.79 16.93
C ASN A 122 32.48 8.49 16.48
N MET A 123 32.82 8.41 15.21
CA MET A 123 33.69 7.36 14.67
C MET A 123 35.12 7.89 14.63
N ASN A 124 35.99 7.20 15.36
CA ASN A 124 37.43 7.37 15.29
C ASN A 124 37.88 7.39 13.82
N THR A 125 38.65 8.41 13.48
CA THR A 125 39.35 8.56 12.21
C THR A 125 40.28 7.37 12.02
N ASP A 126 39.89 6.40 11.17
CA ASP A 126 40.79 5.50 10.43
C ASP A 126 39.97 4.60 9.48
N ALA A 127 39.19 5.22 8.60
CA ALA A 127 38.63 4.53 7.43
C ALA A 127 39.20 5.20 6.18
N GLN A 128 40.01 4.44 5.45
CA GLN A 128 40.58 4.80 4.16
C GLN A 128 39.48 5.28 3.21
N ASN A 129 39.69 6.45 2.61
CA ASN A 129 38.88 6.98 1.51
C ASN A 129 38.66 5.90 0.45
N PRO A 130 37.41 5.54 0.10
CA PRO A 130 37.14 4.87 -1.17
C PRO A 130 37.25 5.93 -2.26
N SER A 131 38.35 5.88 -2.98
CA SER A 131 38.40 6.35 -4.36
C SER A 131 37.46 5.47 -5.17
N ASP A 132 36.37 6.02 -5.71
CA ASP A 132 35.79 5.61 -7.00
C ASP A 132 34.74 6.62 -7.46
N ALA A 133 35.22 7.69 -8.10
CA ALA A 133 34.41 8.57 -8.92
C ALA A 133 34.17 7.90 -10.28
N ASN A 134 33.25 6.91 -10.35
CA ASN A 134 32.61 6.48 -11.61
C ASN A 134 31.46 5.46 -11.49
N GLU A 135 30.84 5.28 -10.31
CA GLU A 135 29.64 4.45 -10.24
C GLU A 135 28.44 5.20 -10.84
N THR A 136 27.83 4.62 -11.88
CA THR A 136 26.58 5.08 -12.47
C THR A 136 25.55 5.17 -11.35
N TYR A 137 25.00 6.36 -11.10
CA TYR A 137 24.06 6.60 -10.00
C TYR A 137 22.76 5.81 -10.21
N ARG A 138 22.69 4.61 -9.63
CA ARG A 138 21.52 3.74 -9.65
C ARG A 138 20.74 3.96 -8.37
N TYR A 139 19.52 4.47 -8.48
CA TYR A 139 18.66 4.65 -7.32
C TYR A 139 18.03 3.31 -6.93
N GLU A 140 18.00 3.06 -5.62
CA GLU A 140 17.24 1.96 -5.03
C GLU A 140 15.86 2.45 -4.58
N TYR A 141 14.90 1.53 -4.49
CA TYR A 141 13.54 1.84 -4.04
C TYR A 141 13.55 2.56 -2.67
N GLY A 142 12.85 3.68 -2.60
CA GLY A 142 12.68 4.46 -1.36
C GLY A 142 13.83 5.42 -1.04
N VAL A 143 14.97 5.36 -1.74
CA VAL A 143 16.08 6.29 -1.53
C VAL A 143 15.67 7.70 -2.02
N PRO A 144 15.91 8.77 -1.23
CA PRO A 144 15.65 10.14 -1.65
C PRO A 144 16.36 10.51 -2.95
N ILE A 145 15.62 11.06 -3.91
CA ILE A 145 16.16 11.52 -5.20
C ILE A 145 17.02 12.75 -4.94
N GLN A 146 18.32 12.66 -5.24
CA GLN A 146 19.28 13.73 -5.05
C GLN A 146 19.16 14.77 -6.18
N THR A 147 19.27 16.04 -5.79
CA THR A 147 19.44 17.16 -6.71
C THR A 147 20.76 17.87 -6.43
N VAL A 148 21.21 18.74 -7.34
CA VAL A 148 22.47 19.51 -7.18
C VAL A 148 22.52 20.25 -5.84
N ASP A 149 21.38 20.74 -5.36
CA ASP A 149 21.30 21.57 -4.16
C ASP A 149 20.91 20.80 -2.88
N ALA A 150 20.29 19.62 -3.01
CA ALA A 150 19.92 18.71 -1.92
C ALA A 150 19.18 17.46 -2.47
N PHE A 151 17.85 17.49 -2.39
CA PHE A 151 16.95 16.41 -2.79
C PHE A 151 15.76 17.02 -3.56
N LEU A 152 15.12 16.22 -4.40
CA LEU A 152 13.85 16.56 -5.02
C LEU A 152 12.79 16.63 -3.92
N ARG A 153 12.19 17.80 -3.72
CA ARG A 153 11.24 18.05 -2.65
C ARG A 153 9.81 18.06 -3.19
N LEU A 154 8.93 17.36 -2.49
CA LEU A 154 7.50 17.27 -2.79
C LEU A 154 6.72 17.75 -1.56
N PRO A 155 6.22 19.00 -1.53
CA PRO A 155 5.57 19.52 -0.33
C PRO A 155 4.41 18.63 0.13
N SER A 156 4.32 18.44 1.45
CA SER A 156 3.33 17.53 2.05
C SER A 156 2.79 18.09 3.37
N PRO A 157 1.58 17.66 3.78
CA PRO A 157 1.12 17.88 5.15
C PRO A 157 1.93 16.99 6.08
N VAL A 158 2.40 17.55 7.19
CA VAL A 158 3.08 16.79 8.25
C VAL A 158 2.07 16.51 9.35
N VAL A 159 2.21 17.11 10.54
CA VAL A 159 1.28 16.91 11.66
C VAL A 159 0.01 17.76 11.51
N SER A 160 0.05 18.81 10.70
CA SER A 160 -1.09 19.69 10.40
C SER A 160 -1.41 19.66 8.91
N SER A 161 -2.53 20.30 8.52
CA SER A 161 -2.88 20.48 7.11
C SER A 161 -1.98 21.49 6.38
N TRP A 162 -1.01 22.11 7.05
CA TRP A 162 -0.09 23.09 6.47
C TRP A 162 1.04 22.44 5.66
N CYS A 163 1.41 23.06 4.54
CA CYS A 163 2.49 22.56 3.68
C CYS A 163 3.87 22.70 4.35
N SER A 164 4.62 21.59 4.36
CA SER A 164 6.07 21.58 4.60
C SER A 164 6.80 21.37 3.28
N ASP A 165 7.72 22.27 2.94
CA ASP A 165 8.46 22.24 1.67
C ASP A 165 9.71 21.33 1.73
N VAL A 166 9.96 20.63 2.85
CA VAL A 166 11.20 19.84 3.07
C VAL A 166 11.03 18.33 2.87
N ASN A 167 9.84 17.85 2.47
CA ASN A 167 9.60 16.42 2.28
C ASN A 167 10.31 15.89 1.01
N PRO A 168 11.28 14.98 1.14
CA PRO A 168 12.00 14.44 -0.01
C PRO A 168 11.18 13.39 -0.75
N ALA A 169 11.30 13.38 -2.08
CA ALA A 169 10.74 12.36 -2.94
C ALA A 169 11.64 11.12 -2.96
N GLY A 170 11.11 9.97 -2.55
CA GLY A 170 11.81 8.68 -2.66
C GLY A 170 11.67 8.07 -4.06
N PHE A 171 12.74 7.47 -4.58
CA PHE A 171 12.73 6.79 -5.87
C PHE A 171 11.74 5.61 -5.88
N LEU A 172 10.94 5.51 -6.94
CA LEU A 172 9.86 4.51 -7.12
C LEU A 172 8.76 4.54 -6.04
N VAL A 173 8.68 5.61 -5.25
CA VAL A 173 7.60 5.83 -4.30
C VAL A 173 6.64 6.85 -4.91
N ASN A 174 5.58 6.38 -5.56
CA ASN A 174 4.50 7.27 -6.02
C ASN A 174 3.87 7.96 -4.81
N GLN A 175 3.83 9.29 -4.82
CA GLN A 175 3.22 10.09 -3.75
C GLN A 175 2.18 11.04 -4.34
N ALA A 176 1.08 11.23 -3.63
CA ALA A 176 0.08 12.24 -3.95
C ALA A 176 -0.35 12.92 -2.65
N THR A 177 -0.01 14.19 -2.48
CA THR A 177 -0.23 14.95 -1.26
C THR A 177 -1.08 16.19 -1.53
N LYS A 178 -1.85 16.60 -0.52
CA LYS A 178 -2.56 17.88 -0.52
C LYS A 178 -2.28 18.59 0.77
N CYS A 179 -1.95 19.87 0.69
CA CYS A 179 -1.67 20.69 1.87
C CYS A 179 -2.15 22.13 1.64
N THR A 180 -2.24 22.88 2.72
CA THR A 180 -2.73 24.25 2.76
C THR A 180 -1.56 25.19 2.96
N ARG A 181 -1.53 26.29 2.21
CA ARG A 181 -0.49 27.30 2.31
C ARG A 181 -1.10 28.67 2.56
N SER A 182 -0.53 29.43 3.49
CA SER A 182 -0.91 30.82 3.74
C SER A 182 -0.40 31.69 2.59
N VAL A 183 -1.29 32.52 2.04
CA VAL A 183 -0.95 33.42 0.94
C VAL A 183 -1.50 34.81 1.20
N CYS A 184 -0.88 35.80 0.56
CA CYS A 184 -1.33 37.18 0.58
C CYS A 184 -0.96 37.86 -0.74
N VAL A 185 -1.90 38.57 -1.36
CA VAL A 185 -1.71 39.23 -2.66
C VAL A 185 -0.47 40.14 -2.66
N GLY A 186 -0.29 40.94 -1.60
CA GLY A 186 0.84 41.89 -1.51
C GLY A 186 2.23 41.25 -1.44
N LYS A 187 2.33 39.95 -1.10
CA LYS A 187 3.60 39.21 -1.02
C LYS A 187 3.70 38.09 -2.05
N CYS A 188 2.78 38.03 -3.01
CA CYS A 188 2.64 36.87 -3.88
C CYS A 188 3.90 36.57 -4.72
N GLY A 189 4.62 37.61 -5.19
CA GLY A 189 5.88 37.45 -5.91
C GLY A 189 7.06 36.98 -5.05
N ASN A 190 6.96 37.07 -3.72
CA ASN A 190 8.04 36.73 -2.79
C ASN A 190 7.90 35.31 -2.22
N ILE A 191 6.75 34.66 -2.41
CA ILE A 191 6.53 33.30 -1.92
C ILE A 191 7.11 32.33 -2.95
N GLN A 192 8.28 31.77 -2.67
CA GLN A 192 8.99 30.93 -3.63
C GLN A 192 8.15 29.74 -4.12
N ALA A 193 7.50 29.01 -3.22
CA ALA A 193 6.78 27.79 -3.58
C ALA A 193 5.37 27.99 -4.16
N VAL A 194 4.98 29.23 -4.48
CA VAL A 194 3.90 29.49 -5.46
C VAL A 194 4.43 29.83 -6.84
N SER A 195 5.76 29.88 -7.03
CA SER A 195 6.43 30.07 -8.31
C SER A 195 6.81 28.73 -8.93
N MET A 196 6.67 28.60 -10.25
CA MET A 196 7.11 27.41 -10.99
C MET A 196 8.60 27.15 -10.80
N LEU A 197 9.43 28.21 -10.71
CA LEU A 197 10.89 28.11 -10.59
C LEU A 197 11.30 27.30 -9.35
N PHE A 198 10.56 27.39 -8.25
CA PHE A 198 10.88 26.62 -7.05
C PHE A 198 10.91 25.11 -7.30
N TYR A 199 10.15 24.62 -8.28
CA TYR A 199 9.97 23.21 -8.58
C TYR A 199 10.87 22.68 -9.71
N ILE A 200 11.44 23.56 -10.54
CA ILE A 200 12.22 23.19 -11.74
C ILE A 200 13.65 23.75 -11.76
N ASN A 201 14.00 24.67 -10.87
CA ASN A 201 15.31 25.34 -10.87
C ASN A 201 16.46 24.47 -10.31
N SER A 202 16.22 23.18 -10.11
CA SER A 202 17.24 22.21 -9.70
C SER A 202 17.22 21.05 -10.70
N SER A 203 18.35 20.34 -10.80
CA SER A 203 18.50 19.18 -11.67
C SER A 203 18.80 17.93 -10.85
N ILE A 204 18.25 16.80 -11.28
CA ILE A 204 18.43 15.49 -10.66
C ILE A 204 19.69 14.88 -11.27
N LEU A 205 20.83 14.96 -10.58
CA LEU A 205 22.11 14.37 -11.02
C LEU A 205 22.42 14.62 -12.52
N ALA A 206 22.26 15.87 -12.97
CA ALA A 206 22.40 16.36 -14.36
C ALA A 206 21.20 16.16 -15.32
N VAL A 207 20.09 15.57 -14.86
CA VAL A 207 18.80 15.56 -15.58
C VAL A 207 17.99 16.80 -15.21
N ASN A 208 17.78 17.70 -16.16
CA ASN A 208 16.96 18.90 -15.95
C ASN A 208 15.48 18.54 -15.91
N ILE A 209 14.73 19.19 -15.01
CA ILE A 209 13.28 19.03 -14.93
C ILE A 209 12.63 19.90 -16.01
N THR A 210 12.02 19.26 -16.99
CA THR A 210 11.36 19.93 -18.12
C THR A 210 9.90 20.23 -17.81
N VAL A 211 9.35 21.32 -18.33
CA VAL A 211 7.92 21.61 -18.20
C VAL A 211 7.15 20.86 -19.28
N GLN A 212 6.27 19.95 -18.89
CA GLN A 212 5.48 19.14 -19.83
C GLN A 212 4.17 19.81 -20.21
N SER A 213 3.48 20.40 -19.24
CA SER A 213 2.18 21.06 -19.49
C SER A 213 1.86 22.09 -18.43
N ILE A 214 1.09 23.11 -18.84
CA ILE A 214 0.62 24.18 -17.96
C ILE A 214 -0.88 24.32 -18.14
N VAL A 215 -1.63 24.15 -17.05
CA VAL A 215 -3.07 24.34 -16.99
C VAL A 215 -3.35 25.56 -16.13
N VAL A 216 -4.19 26.48 -16.60
CA VAL A 216 -4.65 27.63 -15.80
C VAL A 216 -6.04 27.35 -15.28
N GLN A 217 -6.25 27.61 -14.00
CA GLN A 217 -7.50 27.47 -13.29
C GLN A 217 -8.05 28.86 -12.93
N SER A 218 -9.27 29.16 -13.37
CA SER A 218 -10.00 30.36 -12.98
C SER A 218 -10.45 30.30 -11.51
N LEU A 219 -10.86 31.44 -10.95
CA LEU A 219 -11.46 31.52 -9.60
C LEU A 219 -12.70 30.63 -9.44
N ASN A 220 -13.43 30.37 -10.53
CA ASN A 220 -14.61 29.51 -10.55
C ASN A 220 -14.27 28.01 -10.72
N GLY A 221 -12.98 27.64 -10.70
CA GLY A 221 -12.52 26.27 -10.83
C GLY A 221 -12.43 25.72 -12.26
N MET A 222 -12.82 26.50 -13.27
CA MET A 222 -12.69 26.09 -14.68
C MET A 222 -11.22 26.03 -15.10
N ARG A 223 -10.81 24.94 -15.77
CA ARG A 223 -9.42 24.65 -16.17
C ARG A 223 -9.24 24.73 -17.69
N THR A 224 -8.15 25.36 -18.10
CA THR A 224 -7.77 25.52 -19.51
C THR A 224 -6.31 25.13 -19.70
N LEU A 225 -6.03 24.21 -20.62
CA LEU A 225 -4.68 23.85 -21.03
C LEU A 225 -4.10 24.96 -21.91
N LEU A 226 -2.86 25.38 -21.65
CA LEU A 226 -2.18 26.39 -22.46
C LEU A 226 -1.43 25.75 -23.64
N ASN A 227 -1.53 26.40 -24.81
CA ASN A 227 -0.74 26.07 -26.00
C ASN A 227 0.66 26.68 -25.86
N GLY A 228 1.53 26.05 -25.08
CA GLY A 228 2.93 26.44 -24.91
C GLY A 228 3.45 26.13 -23.51
N SER A 229 4.29 25.09 -23.40
CA SER A 229 5.02 24.71 -22.18
C SER A 229 6.32 25.51 -21.99
N ASP A 230 6.82 26.14 -23.06
CA ASP A 230 8.16 26.75 -23.08
C ASP A 230 8.22 28.12 -22.39
N VAL A 231 7.06 28.77 -22.18
CA VAL A 231 7.00 30.09 -21.53
C VAL A 231 6.66 29.91 -20.05
N LEU A 232 7.69 30.02 -19.21
CA LEU A 232 7.52 30.04 -17.76
C LEU A 232 6.67 31.23 -17.33
N ARG A 233 5.63 30.96 -16.53
CA ARG A 233 4.73 31.98 -15.99
C ARG A 233 5.01 32.17 -14.51
N LEU A 234 5.53 33.34 -14.16
CA LEU A 234 5.83 33.69 -12.78
C LEU A 234 4.62 34.34 -12.11
N PRO A 235 4.47 34.18 -10.77
CA PRO A 235 3.45 34.88 -10.01
C PRO A 235 3.57 36.39 -10.20
N MET A 236 2.47 37.02 -10.58
CA MET A 236 2.42 38.47 -10.80
C MET A 236 1.12 39.05 -10.29
N ILE A 237 1.19 40.29 -9.84
CA ILE A 237 0.01 41.05 -9.42
C ILE A 237 -0.54 41.75 -10.66
N LEU A 238 -1.80 41.45 -10.98
CA LEU A 238 -2.56 42.13 -12.01
C LEU A 238 -3.81 42.70 -11.35
N ASP A 239 -3.90 44.03 -11.32
CA ASP A 239 -4.90 44.78 -10.57
C ASP A 239 -4.91 44.43 -9.07
N GLU A 240 -5.93 43.72 -8.60
CA GLU A 240 -6.09 43.26 -7.21
C GLU A 240 -5.97 41.73 -7.05
N LEU A 241 -5.60 41.05 -8.13
CA LEU A 241 -5.42 39.60 -8.16
C LEU A 241 -3.93 39.28 -8.22
N CYS A 242 -3.52 38.21 -7.53
CA CYS A 242 -2.28 37.55 -7.89
C CYS A 242 -2.57 36.36 -8.79
N ILE A 243 -2.04 36.40 -10.01
CA ILE A 243 -2.22 35.35 -11.03
C ILE A 243 -0.94 34.53 -11.19
N ASN A 244 -1.04 33.40 -11.89
CA ASN A 244 0.05 32.45 -12.16
C ASN A 244 0.65 31.83 -10.88
N ILE A 245 -0.14 31.70 -9.82
CA ILE A 245 0.29 30.99 -8.61
C ILE A 245 0.20 29.49 -8.83
N VAL A 246 1.17 28.71 -8.37
CA VAL A 246 1.11 27.25 -8.44
C VAL A 246 0.06 26.72 -7.45
N LEU A 247 -1.01 26.11 -7.96
CA LEU A 247 -2.00 25.34 -7.20
C LEU A 247 -1.70 23.84 -7.23
N GLY A 248 -0.92 23.37 -8.19
CA GLY A 248 -0.46 21.98 -8.16
C GLY A 248 0.71 21.70 -9.07
N VAL A 249 1.47 20.67 -8.70
CA VAL A 249 2.66 20.18 -9.41
C VAL A 249 2.58 18.66 -9.50
N SER A 250 2.71 18.13 -10.70
CA SER A 250 2.80 16.69 -10.95
C SER A 250 4.13 16.39 -11.63
N TYR A 251 5.00 15.67 -10.94
CA TYR A 251 6.26 15.18 -11.49
C TYR A 251 6.08 13.81 -12.14
N HIS A 252 6.75 13.62 -13.27
CA HIS A 252 6.82 12.37 -13.98
C HIS A 252 8.29 12.04 -14.27
N ILE A 253 8.76 10.94 -13.71
CA ILE A 253 10.17 10.51 -13.80
C ILE A 253 10.27 9.23 -14.61
N THR A 254 11.11 9.25 -15.63
CA THR A 254 11.39 8.10 -16.48
C THR A 254 12.72 7.47 -16.08
N TYR A 255 12.76 6.14 -15.91
CA TYR A 255 13.94 5.42 -15.45
C TYR A 255 14.22 4.11 -16.21
N THR A 256 15.47 3.64 -16.18
CA THR A 256 15.91 2.38 -16.81
C THR A 256 15.66 1.16 -15.91
N ASP A 257 15.79 -0.05 -16.45
CA ASP A 257 15.76 -1.28 -15.66
C ASP A 257 16.87 -1.35 -14.59
N ALA A 258 18.00 -0.67 -14.81
CA ALA A 258 19.10 -0.54 -13.85
C ALA A 258 18.86 0.49 -12.73
N GLY A 259 17.73 1.22 -12.74
CA GLY A 259 17.42 2.24 -11.71
C GLY A 259 18.04 3.62 -11.97
N GLU A 260 18.46 3.89 -13.20
CA GLU A 260 18.97 5.21 -13.61
C GLU A 260 17.82 6.11 -14.06
N ILE A 261 17.74 7.34 -13.53
CA ILE A 261 16.77 8.34 -13.98
C ILE A 261 17.28 8.99 -15.26
N ILE A 262 16.49 8.93 -16.34
CA ILE A 262 16.88 9.47 -17.64
C ILE A 262 16.13 10.74 -18.02
N GLU A 263 14.90 10.91 -17.54
CA GLU A 263 14.07 12.07 -17.85
C GLU A 263 13.25 12.46 -16.62
N ALA A 264 13.09 13.76 -16.40
CA ALA A 264 12.21 14.31 -15.38
C ALA A 264 11.36 15.42 -16.00
N ALA A 265 10.06 15.33 -15.80
CA ALA A 265 9.09 16.27 -16.33
C ALA A 265 8.15 16.75 -15.21
N ALA A 266 7.72 18.00 -15.29
CA ALA A 266 6.78 18.62 -14.36
C ALA A 266 5.60 19.25 -15.10
N SER A 267 4.40 18.95 -14.63
CA SER A 267 3.14 19.55 -15.07
C SER A 267 2.59 20.47 -13.99
N PHE A 268 2.11 21.64 -14.38
CA PHE A 268 1.65 22.68 -13.45
C PHE A 268 0.18 23.00 -13.61
N VAL A 269 -0.50 23.19 -12.48
CA VAL A 269 -1.79 23.86 -12.41
C VAL A 269 -1.57 25.23 -11.79
N LEU A 270 -1.79 26.29 -12.56
CA LEU A 270 -1.68 27.66 -12.13
C LEU A 270 -3.06 28.22 -11.79
N GLY A 271 -3.15 29.11 -10.81
CA GLY A 271 -4.40 29.73 -10.39
C GLY A 271 -4.28 31.24 -10.20
N ALA A 272 -5.30 31.80 -9.56
CA ALA A 272 -5.34 33.17 -9.10
C ALA A 272 -5.93 33.28 -7.70
N ILE A 273 -5.52 34.29 -6.93
CA ILE A 273 -6.10 34.65 -5.63
C ILE A 273 -6.50 36.11 -5.61
N ASN A 274 -7.57 36.42 -4.87
CA ASN A 274 -8.00 37.76 -4.54
C ASN A 274 -7.51 38.17 -3.14
N LYS A 275 -7.79 39.41 -2.73
CA LYS A 275 -7.39 39.94 -1.41
C LYS A 275 -8.03 39.22 -0.22
N GLU A 276 -9.17 38.56 -0.43
CA GLU A 276 -9.92 37.84 0.62
C GLU A 276 -9.32 36.46 0.90
N ALA A 277 -8.58 35.89 -0.05
CA ALA A 277 -7.95 34.58 0.10
C ALA A 277 -6.74 34.65 1.04
N LEU A 278 -6.91 34.10 2.25
CA LEU A 278 -5.84 33.97 3.26
C LEU A 278 -5.00 32.70 3.10
N SER A 279 -5.53 31.70 2.39
CA SER A 279 -4.86 30.42 2.15
C SER A 279 -5.31 29.77 0.85
N ILE A 280 -4.45 28.96 0.27
CA ILE A 280 -4.75 28.10 -0.88
C ILE A 280 -4.49 26.64 -0.54
N GLN A 281 -5.23 25.74 -1.18
CA GLN A 281 -4.89 24.32 -1.17
C GLN A 281 -4.01 24.02 -2.38
N GLN A 282 -2.84 23.42 -2.14
CA GLN A 282 -1.94 22.95 -3.17
C GLN A 282 -1.98 21.41 -3.24
N SER A 283 -1.86 20.86 -4.44
CA SER A 283 -1.77 19.41 -4.67
C SER A 283 -0.47 19.03 -5.35
N PHE A 284 0.25 18.06 -4.80
CA PHE A 284 1.51 17.59 -5.35
C PHE A 284 1.44 16.11 -5.66
N GLU A 285 2.05 15.71 -6.76
CA GLU A 285 2.09 14.32 -7.19
C GLU A 285 3.47 14.00 -7.79
N ILE A 286 3.94 12.78 -7.58
CA ILE A 286 5.10 12.23 -8.27
C ILE A 286 4.79 10.81 -8.74
N SER A 287 5.18 10.53 -9.98
CA SER A 287 4.97 9.24 -10.63
C SER A 287 6.23 8.79 -11.36
N PHE A 288 6.40 7.48 -11.46
CA PHE A 288 7.54 6.84 -12.11
C PHE A 288 7.08 5.91 -13.22
N THR A 289 7.76 5.94 -14.36
CA THR A 289 7.56 4.99 -15.46
C THR A 289 8.88 4.45 -15.96
N GLN A 290 8.98 3.13 -16.09
CA GLN A 290 10.14 2.53 -16.71
C GLN A 290 10.11 2.74 -18.23
N VAL A 291 11.26 3.01 -18.83
CA VAL A 291 11.41 3.14 -20.29
C VAL A 291 10.81 1.93 -21.01
N ASN A 292 10.11 2.17 -22.11
CA ASN A 292 9.45 1.16 -22.94
C ASN A 292 8.34 0.35 -22.25
N THR A 293 7.87 0.78 -21.08
CA THR A 293 6.71 0.18 -20.41
C THR A 293 5.47 1.06 -20.56
N LYS A 294 4.29 0.44 -20.49
CA LYS A 294 3.03 1.18 -20.36
C LYS A 294 2.60 1.08 -18.90
N PRO A 295 2.48 2.20 -18.16
CA PRO A 295 2.07 2.16 -16.78
C PRO A 295 0.66 1.56 -16.66
N VAL A 296 0.55 0.45 -15.93
CA VAL A 296 -0.73 -0.15 -15.59
C VAL A 296 -1.10 0.33 -14.18
N PRO A 297 -2.13 1.19 -14.02
CA PRO A 297 -2.53 1.66 -12.70
C PRO A 297 -3.06 0.48 -11.87
N LEU A 298 -2.29 0.07 -10.87
CA LEU A 298 -2.65 -1.00 -9.95
C LEU A 298 -3.63 -0.48 -8.89
N SER A 299 -4.39 -1.40 -8.28
CA SER A 299 -5.28 -1.06 -7.16
C SER A 299 -4.62 -1.23 -5.80
N GLY A 300 -3.28 -1.29 -5.80
CA GLY A 300 -2.36 -1.45 -4.67
C GLY A 300 -1.19 -2.38 -5.06
N ASN A 301 -0.11 -2.38 -4.28
CA ASN A 301 1.08 -3.20 -4.52
C ASN A 301 1.89 -3.48 -3.24
N PRO A 302 1.85 -4.70 -2.67
CA PRO A 302 0.78 -5.71 -2.83
C PRO A 302 -0.54 -5.24 -2.19
N GLY A 303 -1.60 -6.04 -2.30
CA GLY A 303 -2.89 -5.74 -1.65
C GLY A 303 -3.70 -4.62 -2.29
N TYR A 304 -4.89 -4.37 -1.74
CA TYR A 304 -5.76 -3.27 -2.17
C TYR A 304 -5.57 -2.03 -1.33
N VAL A 305 -5.56 -0.86 -1.98
CA VAL A 305 -5.63 0.45 -1.34
C VAL A 305 -7.09 0.92 -1.32
N VAL A 306 -7.54 1.39 -0.16
CA VAL A 306 -8.91 1.89 0.02
C VAL A 306 -9.19 3.04 -0.96
N GLY A 307 -10.32 2.94 -1.67
CA GLY A 307 -10.75 3.92 -2.66
C GLY A 307 -10.28 3.72 -4.08
N LEU A 308 -9.41 2.74 -4.33
CA LEU A 308 -9.11 2.30 -5.70
C LEU A 308 -10.13 1.25 -6.17
N PRO A 309 -10.41 1.15 -7.49
CA PRO A 309 -11.42 0.24 -8.02
C PRO A 309 -11.05 -1.22 -7.78
N VAL A 310 -12.05 -2.05 -7.49
CA VAL A 310 -11.88 -3.51 -7.40
C VAL A 310 -11.61 -4.06 -8.80
N ARG A 311 -10.54 -4.84 -8.95
CA ARG A 311 -10.15 -5.41 -10.24
C ARG A 311 -10.93 -6.69 -10.51
N ALA A 312 -11.54 -6.78 -11.68
CA ALA A 312 -12.41 -7.89 -12.03
C ALA A 312 -12.36 -8.22 -13.52
N GLY A 313 -12.63 -9.48 -13.85
CA GLY A 313 -12.50 -9.99 -15.21
C GLY A 313 -13.27 -11.29 -15.44
N PHE A 314 -13.10 -11.85 -16.62
CA PHE A 314 -13.72 -13.08 -17.07
C PHE A 314 -12.66 -14.01 -17.64
N ARG A 315 -12.92 -15.31 -17.53
CA ARG A 315 -12.06 -16.32 -18.12
C ARG A 315 -12.66 -16.77 -19.45
N PRO A 316 -11.92 -16.69 -20.57
CA PRO A 316 -12.45 -17.18 -21.85
C PRO A 316 -12.67 -18.70 -21.78
N GLN A 317 -13.89 -19.15 -22.09
CA GLN A 317 -14.21 -20.58 -22.18
C GLN A 317 -13.75 -21.14 -23.53
N GLY A 318 -13.06 -22.29 -23.52
CA GLY A 318 -12.85 -23.09 -24.75
C GLY A 318 -11.42 -23.48 -25.13
N TYR A 319 -10.39 -23.23 -24.32
CA TYR A 319 -9.01 -23.64 -24.63
C TYR A 319 -8.42 -24.58 -23.55
N PRO A 320 -7.65 -25.62 -23.95
CA PRO A 320 -7.11 -26.65 -23.04
C PRO A 320 -5.94 -26.18 -22.14
N PHE A 321 -5.56 -24.90 -22.19
CA PHE A 321 -4.48 -24.31 -21.39
C PHE A 321 -5.02 -23.19 -20.48
N PRO A 322 -4.38 -22.88 -19.34
CA PRO A 322 -4.76 -21.74 -18.52
C PRO A 322 -4.58 -20.45 -19.32
N VAL A 323 -5.69 -19.93 -19.85
CA VAL A 323 -5.73 -18.63 -20.55
C VAL A 323 -5.79 -17.51 -19.50
N GLU A 324 -5.07 -16.43 -19.78
CA GLU A 324 -5.06 -15.20 -18.99
C GLU A 324 -6.48 -14.69 -18.70
N ILE A 325 -6.67 -14.04 -17.55
CA ILE A 325 -7.93 -13.37 -17.23
C ILE A 325 -8.08 -12.15 -18.14
N LEU A 326 -9.18 -12.11 -18.88
CA LEU A 326 -9.55 -10.95 -19.70
C LEU A 326 -10.33 -9.97 -18.84
N PHE A 327 -9.98 -8.69 -18.91
CA PHE A 327 -10.65 -7.64 -18.17
C PHE A 327 -10.74 -6.36 -18.99
N ASN A 328 -11.68 -5.50 -18.62
CA ASN A 328 -11.84 -4.20 -19.25
C ASN A 328 -10.59 -3.34 -19.00
N THR A 329 -10.01 -2.77 -20.06
CA THR A 329 -8.87 -1.85 -19.96
C THR A 329 -9.22 -0.59 -19.16
N ASN A 330 -10.49 -0.18 -19.16
CA ASN A 330 -10.99 0.81 -18.22
C ASN A 330 -11.18 0.18 -16.83
N LYS A 331 -10.24 0.46 -15.91
CA LYS A 331 -10.27 -0.03 -14.52
C LYS A 331 -11.56 0.27 -13.76
N TYR A 332 -12.22 1.40 -14.04
CA TYR A 332 -13.48 1.77 -13.39
C TYR A 332 -14.71 1.06 -13.99
N GLY A 333 -14.54 0.34 -15.10
CA GLY A 333 -15.59 -0.44 -15.75
C GLY A 333 -15.51 -1.95 -15.48
N GLN A 334 -14.59 -2.40 -14.61
CA GLN A 334 -14.36 -3.83 -14.37
C GLN A 334 -15.41 -4.46 -13.46
N LEU A 335 -15.68 -3.85 -12.31
CA LEU A 335 -16.78 -4.22 -11.40
C LEU A 335 -17.59 -2.97 -11.07
N THR A 336 -18.89 -3.00 -11.37
CA THR A 336 -19.75 -1.82 -11.26
C THR A 336 -21.15 -2.14 -10.73
N ILE A 337 -21.73 -1.21 -10.00
CA ILE A 337 -23.14 -1.26 -9.57
C ILE A 337 -23.98 -0.22 -10.32
N LEU A 338 -25.31 -0.35 -10.20
CA LEU A 338 -26.27 0.61 -10.72
C LEU A 338 -25.91 2.03 -10.25
N GLN A 339 -25.99 3.04 -11.12
CA GLN A 339 -25.85 4.43 -10.72
C GLN A 339 -27.22 5.08 -10.53
N SER A 340 -27.42 5.77 -9.40
CA SER A 340 -28.61 6.59 -9.18
C SER A 340 -28.55 7.87 -9.98
N THR A 341 -29.68 8.26 -10.59
CA THR A 341 -29.84 9.53 -11.31
C THR A 341 -30.75 10.49 -10.53
N SER A 342 -30.69 11.78 -10.85
CA SER A 342 -31.53 12.83 -10.23
C SER A 342 -33.02 12.53 -10.36
N ASN A 343 -33.45 11.98 -11.51
CA ASN A 343 -34.85 11.66 -11.79
C ASN A 343 -35.31 10.36 -11.09
N GLN A 344 -34.38 9.58 -10.53
CA GLN A 344 -34.61 8.31 -9.84
C GLN A 344 -35.44 7.29 -10.64
N ASP A 345 -35.53 7.39 -11.96
CA ASP A 345 -36.27 6.44 -12.81
C ASP A 345 -35.32 5.38 -13.38
N CYS A 346 -35.64 4.11 -13.13
CA CYS A 346 -34.83 2.97 -13.58
C CYS A 346 -34.72 2.84 -15.10
N LEU A 347 -35.71 3.33 -15.86
CA LEU A 347 -35.77 3.15 -17.31
C LEU A 347 -35.39 4.41 -18.10
N ALA A 348 -35.20 5.55 -17.43
CA ALA A 348 -34.94 6.84 -18.08
C ALA A 348 -33.47 7.05 -18.51
N ALA A 349 -32.51 6.41 -17.83
CA ALA A 349 -31.08 6.54 -18.11
C ALA A 349 -30.44 5.15 -18.16
N GLN A 350 -30.35 4.58 -19.37
CA GLN A 350 -29.69 3.29 -19.56
C GLN A 350 -28.17 3.46 -19.59
N GLY A 351 -27.45 2.61 -18.86
CA GLY A 351 -26.01 2.43 -19.00
C GLY A 351 -25.09 3.23 -18.06
N ALA A 352 -25.61 4.14 -17.25
CA ALA A 352 -24.81 4.82 -16.22
C ALA A 352 -24.51 3.87 -15.06
N ARG A 353 -23.23 3.66 -14.75
CA ARG A 353 -22.77 2.70 -13.72
C ARG A 353 -21.68 3.31 -12.85
N THR A 354 -21.65 2.88 -11.59
CA THR A 354 -20.68 3.37 -10.61
C THR A 354 -19.65 2.28 -10.31
N PRO A 355 -18.34 2.59 -10.34
CA PRO A 355 -17.30 1.63 -9.99
C PRO A 355 -17.40 1.20 -8.53
N VAL A 356 -17.14 -0.08 -8.28
CA VAL A 356 -16.97 -0.60 -6.93
C VAL A 356 -15.56 -0.27 -6.44
N LEU A 357 -15.45 0.55 -5.40
CA LEU A 357 -14.18 0.99 -4.82
C LEU A 357 -13.87 0.17 -3.56
N PHE A 358 -12.65 -0.34 -3.46
CA PHE A 358 -12.24 -1.18 -2.32
C PHE A 358 -12.39 -0.42 -1.00
N GLY A 359 -13.00 -1.06 0.00
CA GLY A 359 -13.16 -0.52 1.36
C GLY A 359 -14.31 0.47 1.56
N TYR A 360 -15.09 0.78 0.50
CA TYR A 360 -16.27 1.62 0.61
C TYR A 360 -17.55 0.79 0.49
N ASN A 361 -18.37 0.80 1.54
CA ASN A 361 -19.72 0.27 1.47
C ASN A 361 -20.58 1.22 0.65
N MET A 362 -21.29 0.69 -0.35
CA MET A 362 -22.03 1.49 -1.32
C MET A 362 -23.46 0.99 -1.41
N VAL A 363 -24.41 1.91 -1.56
CA VAL A 363 -25.80 1.60 -1.90
C VAL A 363 -26.29 2.59 -2.94
N SER A 364 -26.96 2.07 -3.95
CA SER A 364 -27.55 2.85 -5.03
C SER A 364 -28.88 2.22 -5.42
N GLY A 365 -29.70 3.00 -6.13
CA GLY A 365 -30.98 2.51 -6.59
C GLY A 365 -31.76 3.51 -7.43
N CYS A 366 -32.86 3.01 -7.95
CA CYS A 366 -33.83 3.76 -8.72
C CYS A 366 -35.24 3.23 -8.40
N LYS A 367 -36.25 3.93 -8.90
CA LYS A 367 -37.65 3.59 -8.74
C LYS A 367 -38.18 3.10 -10.08
N LEU A 368 -38.76 1.91 -10.09
CA LEU A 368 -39.45 1.35 -11.24
C LEU A 368 -40.96 1.58 -11.08
N ARG A 369 -41.58 2.19 -12.08
CA ARG A 369 -43.04 2.33 -12.17
C ARG A 369 -43.62 1.13 -12.92
N ILE A 370 -44.44 0.34 -12.23
CA ILE A 370 -45.13 -0.83 -12.78
C ILE A 370 -46.50 -0.39 -13.28
N THR A 371 -46.80 -0.71 -14.53
CA THR A 371 -48.10 -0.47 -15.18
C THR A 371 -48.69 -1.77 -15.73
N ALA A 372 -49.99 -1.76 -16.04
CA ALA A 372 -50.71 -2.93 -16.59
C ALA A 372 -50.16 -3.41 -17.95
N ALA A 373 -49.44 -2.56 -18.69
CA ALA A 373 -48.88 -2.87 -20.01
C ALA A 373 -47.53 -3.62 -19.96
N MET A 374 -46.89 -3.69 -18.78
CA MET A 374 -45.55 -4.29 -18.66
C MET A 374 -45.59 -5.81 -18.76
N LYS A 375 -44.80 -6.36 -19.69
CA LYS A 375 -44.62 -7.81 -19.85
C LYS A 375 -43.47 -8.30 -18.96
N CYS A 376 -43.70 -9.40 -18.26
CA CYS A 376 -42.76 -10.00 -17.33
C CYS A 376 -41.37 -10.30 -17.93
N GLN A 377 -41.33 -11.11 -18.98
CA GLN A 377 -40.08 -11.63 -19.56
C GLN A 377 -39.12 -10.52 -20.04
N PRO A 378 -39.57 -9.53 -20.84
CA PRO A 378 -38.71 -8.41 -21.22
C PRO A 378 -38.24 -7.60 -20.02
N LEU A 379 -39.13 -7.36 -19.04
CA LEU A 379 -38.81 -6.60 -17.85
C LEU A 379 -37.74 -7.29 -17.00
N THR A 380 -37.80 -8.62 -16.86
CA THR A 380 -36.80 -9.40 -16.13
C THR A 380 -35.41 -9.22 -16.73
N GLN A 381 -35.27 -9.32 -18.07
CA GLN A 381 -33.98 -9.12 -18.73
C GLN A 381 -33.49 -7.68 -18.60
N THR A 382 -34.37 -6.69 -18.83
CA THR A 382 -34.00 -5.27 -18.65
C THR A 382 -33.54 -4.95 -17.23
N LEU A 383 -34.18 -5.52 -16.21
CA LEU A 383 -33.79 -5.31 -14.82
C LEU A 383 -32.51 -6.07 -14.44
N LEU A 384 -32.27 -7.26 -15.02
CA LEU A 384 -30.99 -7.95 -14.87
C LEU A 384 -29.85 -7.12 -15.48
N ASP A 385 -30.01 -6.62 -16.70
CA ASP A 385 -29.03 -5.75 -17.36
C ASP A 385 -28.82 -4.44 -16.60
N LEU A 386 -29.88 -3.89 -16.02
CA LEU A 386 -29.79 -2.71 -15.16
C LEU A 386 -29.00 -2.99 -13.88
N LEU A 387 -29.21 -4.14 -13.25
CA LEU A 387 -28.54 -4.52 -12.00
C LEU A 387 -27.10 -4.96 -12.22
N LYS A 388 -26.84 -5.85 -13.18
CA LYS A 388 -25.53 -6.46 -13.47
C LYS A 388 -24.69 -5.69 -14.50
N GLY A 389 -25.33 -4.94 -15.39
CA GLY A 389 -24.67 -4.43 -16.59
C GLY A 389 -24.52 -5.52 -17.65
N GLN A 390 -24.02 -5.12 -18.83
CA GLN A 390 -23.87 -6.01 -19.99
C GLN A 390 -22.74 -7.04 -19.83
N THR A 391 -21.69 -6.70 -19.07
CA THR A 391 -20.51 -7.56 -18.86
C THR A 391 -20.19 -7.65 -17.37
N PHE A 392 -20.99 -8.43 -16.64
CA PHE A 392 -20.70 -8.73 -15.24
C PHE A 392 -19.52 -9.71 -15.14
N PRO A 393 -18.47 -9.41 -14.36
CA PRO A 393 -17.28 -10.26 -14.27
C PRO A 393 -17.58 -11.59 -13.57
N GLU A 394 -16.73 -12.59 -13.82
CA GLU A 394 -16.78 -13.91 -13.16
C GLU A 394 -15.75 -14.03 -12.03
N TYR A 395 -14.69 -13.22 -12.08
CA TYR A 395 -13.57 -13.27 -11.14
C TYR A 395 -13.19 -11.88 -10.65
N VAL A 396 -12.68 -11.81 -9.43
CA VAL A 396 -12.10 -10.62 -8.81
C VAL A 396 -10.66 -10.93 -8.41
N ALA A 397 -9.72 -10.03 -8.68
CA ALA A 397 -8.33 -10.22 -8.28
C ALA A 397 -8.21 -10.22 -6.74
N SER A 398 -7.44 -11.15 -6.18
CA SER A 398 -7.23 -11.26 -4.74
C SER A 398 -6.37 -10.12 -4.19
N PHE A 399 -5.41 -9.61 -4.97
CA PHE A 399 -4.59 -8.43 -4.63
C PHE A 399 -4.74 -7.32 -5.69
N GLY A 400 -4.46 -6.07 -5.30
CA GLY A 400 -4.52 -4.92 -6.21
C GLY A 400 -3.51 -4.98 -7.36
N ASN A 401 -2.45 -5.78 -7.22
CA ASN A 401 -1.38 -6.02 -8.19
C ASN A 401 -1.42 -7.39 -8.89
N SER A 402 -2.44 -8.24 -8.68
CA SER A 402 -2.48 -9.58 -9.30
C SER A 402 -2.42 -9.50 -10.82
N GLN A 403 -1.54 -10.28 -11.45
CA GLN A 403 -1.40 -10.28 -12.90
C GLN A 403 -2.51 -11.09 -13.58
N ALA A 404 -2.74 -10.81 -14.86
CA ALA A 404 -3.72 -11.54 -15.66
C ALA A 404 -3.35 -13.02 -15.82
N GLN A 405 -2.05 -13.31 -15.86
CA GLN A 405 -1.47 -14.64 -16.03
C GLN A 405 -1.62 -15.51 -14.78
N ASP A 406 -1.69 -14.90 -13.60
CA ASP A 406 -1.68 -15.60 -12.31
C ASP A 406 -3.10 -16.03 -11.92
N VAL A 407 -3.68 -16.98 -12.64
CA VAL A 407 -5.10 -17.40 -12.46
C VAL A 407 -5.43 -17.79 -11.01
N LEU A 408 -4.47 -18.34 -10.26
CA LEU A 408 -4.66 -18.71 -8.85
C LEU A 408 -4.83 -17.51 -7.90
N ASP A 409 -4.41 -16.32 -8.34
CA ASP A 409 -4.60 -15.07 -7.62
C ASP A 409 -5.98 -14.45 -7.86
N TRP A 410 -6.86 -15.09 -8.62
CA TRP A 410 -8.22 -14.61 -8.90
C TRP A 410 -9.27 -15.42 -8.15
N VAL A 411 -10.18 -14.71 -7.48
CA VAL A 411 -11.27 -15.26 -6.68
C VAL A 411 -12.53 -15.32 -7.55
N PRO A 412 -13.16 -16.49 -7.72
CA PRO A 412 -14.42 -16.60 -8.46
C PRO A 412 -15.55 -15.91 -7.68
N ILE A 413 -16.43 -15.22 -8.40
CA ILE A 413 -17.64 -14.64 -7.83
C ILE A 413 -18.70 -15.73 -7.69
N THR A 414 -19.16 -15.95 -6.46
CA THR A 414 -20.26 -16.88 -6.19
C THR A 414 -21.59 -16.19 -6.48
N HIS A 415 -22.33 -16.68 -7.48
CA HIS A 415 -23.63 -16.12 -7.84
C HIS A 415 -24.76 -16.83 -7.09
N LEU A 416 -25.55 -16.07 -6.33
CA LEU A 416 -26.71 -16.56 -5.59
C LEU A 416 -27.99 -15.90 -6.10
N GLN A 417 -29.10 -16.62 -6.01
CA GLN A 417 -30.42 -16.07 -6.32
C GLN A 417 -31.42 -16.47 -5.23
N THR A 418 -32.14 -15.49 -4.68
CA THR A 418 -33.11 -15.68 -3.59
C THR A 418 -34.44 -15.01 -3.95
N SER A 419 -35.56 -15.62 -3.58
CA SER A 419 -36.89 -15.00 -3.72
C SER A 419 -37.43 -14.55 -2.36
N GLU A 420 -38.01 -13.36 -2.28
CA GLU A 420 -38.56 -12.80 -1.02
C GLU A 420 -39.76 -13.59 -0.45
N GLN A 421 -40.33 -14.55 -1.19
CA GLN A 421 -41.51 -15.30 -0.76
C GLN A 421 -41.15 -16.74 -0.36
N ARG A 422 -41.42 -17.08 0.91
CA ARG A 422 -41.50 -18.47 1.38
C ARG A 422 -42.73 -19.12 0.75
N ILE A 423 -42.47 -20.23 0.05
CA ILE A 423 -43.39 -21.28 -0.41
C ILE A 423 -44.84 -21.10 0.06
N TYR A 424 -45.72 -20.68 -0.85
CA TYR A 424 -47.12 -21.10 -0.83
C TYR A 424 -47.39 -21.87 -2.12
N ASN A 425 -47.65 -23.16 -1.95
CA ASN A 425 -48.07 -24.09 -3.00
C ASN A 425 -49.27 -23.51 -3.76
N THR A 426 -49.08 -23.17 -5.03
CA THR A 426 -50.10 -23.33 -6.07
C THR A 426 -49.43 -23.25 -7.45
N PHE A 427 -49.80 -24.19 -8.32
CA PHE A 427 -49.32 -24.37 -9.70
C PHE A 427 -49.74 -23.22 -10.64
N GLN A 428 -49.22 -22.02 -10.43
CA GLN A 428 -49.29 -20.92 -11.39
C GLN A 428 -47.95 -20.19 -11.34
N SER A 429 -47.24 -20.16 -12.47
CA SER A 429 -45.93 -19.50 -12.61
C SER A 429 -46.08 -17.99 -12.39
N SER A 430 -46.03 -17.57 -11.14
CA SER A 430 -46.05 -16.16 -10.77
C SER A 430 -44.76 -15.51 -11.27
N CYS A 431 -44.87 -14.51 -12.15
CA CYS A 431 -43.75 -13.77 -12.70
C CYS A 431 -42.81 -13.26 -11.60
N GLN A 432 -41.52 -13.60 -11.66
CA GLN A 432 -40.50 -13.06 -10.78
C GLN A 432 -39.62 -12.05 -11.51
N ILE A 433 -39.43 -10.88 -10.92
CA ILE A 433 -38.55 -9.83 -11.42
C ILE A 433 -37.42 -9.57 -10.41
N PRO A 434 -36.19 -9.32 -10.85
CA PRO A 434 -35.08 -9.00 -9.96
C PRO A 434 -35.22 -7.57 -9.45
N VAL A 435 -34.98 -7.37 -8.16
CA VAL A 435 -35.17 -6.09 -7.48
C VAL A 435 -33.94 -5.62 -6.73
N SER A 436 -33.05 -6.53 -6.34
CA SER A 436 -31.76 -6.14 -5.78
C SER A 436 -30.59 -6.96 -6.34
N LEU A 437 -29.42 -6.31 -6.37
CA LEU A 437 -28.12 -6.96 -6.51
C LEU A 437 -27.24 -6.57 -5.33
N GLU A 438 -26.91 -7.54 -4.50
CA GLU A 438 -26.09 -7.38 -3.31
C GLU A 438 -24.74 -8.06 -3.53
N ILE A 439 -23.66 -7.30 -3.45
CA ILE A 439 -22.30 -7.80 -3.60
C ILE A 439 -21.63 -7.77 -2.23
N GLU A 440 -21.32 -8.94 -1.68
CA GLU A 440 -20.53 -9.07 -0.46
C GLU A 440 -19.08 -9.39 -0.84
N VAL A 441 -18.17 -8.53 -0.42
CA VAL A 441 -16.72 -8.71 -0.60
C VAL A 441 -16.09 -8.97 0.76
N LYS A 442 -15.65 -10.21 0.99
CA LYS A 442 -14.90 -10.58 2.19
C LYS A 442 -13.41 -10.46 1.90
N TRP A 443 -12.72 -9.73 2.76
CA TRP A 443 -11.29 -9.49 2.63
C TRP A 443 -10.58 -9.72 3.97
N THR A 444 -9.28 -9.93 3.92
CA THR A 444 -8.45 -10.21 5.08
C THR A 444 -7.10 -9.52 4.96
N LYS A 445 -6.46 -9.26 6.10
CA LYS A 445 -5.09 -8.80 6.20
C LYS A 445 -4.14 -9.98 5.98
N TYR A 446 -3.35 -9.90 4.93
CA TYR A 446 -2.38 -10.91 4.53
C TYR A 446 -0.96 -10.39 4.67
N GLY A 447 -0.05 -11.19 5.21
CA GLY A 447 1.36 -10.83 5.37
C GLY A 447 1.75 -10.55 6.82
N SER A 448 2.76 -9.72 7.02
CA SER A 448 3.29 -9.44 8.35
C SER A 448 2.36 -8.53 9.16
N LEU A 449 2.46 -8.61 10.49
CA LEU A 449 1.74 -7.70 11.39
C LEU A 449 2.09 -6.22 11.15
N VAL A 450 3.34 -5.96 10.74
CA VAL A 450 3.88 -4.60 10.54
C VAL A 450 3.42 -4.00 9.21
N ASN A 451 3.17 -4.83 8.19
CA ASN A 451 2.72 -4.37 6.88
C ASN A 451 1.65 -5.30 6.29
N PRO A 452 0.44 -5.33 6.89
CA PRO A 452 -0.64 -6.18 6.41
C PRO A 452 -1.20 -5.68 5.08
N GLN A 453 -1.35 -6.60 4.14
CA GLN A 453 -1.86 -6.34 2.80
C GLN A 453 -3.32 -6.76 2.70
N ALA A 454 -4.19 -5.87 2.22
CA ALA A 454 -5.59 -6.22 2.05
C ALA A 454 -5.77 -7.20 0.88
N ARG A 455 -6.27 -8.40 1.18
CA ARG A 455 -6.50 -9.47 0.21
C ARG A 455 -7.98 -9.84 0.17
N ILE A 456 -8.59 -9.80 -1.01
CA ILE A 456 -9.94 -10.32 -1.22
C ILE A 456 -9.87 -11.85 -1.23
N VAL A 457 -10.75 -12.49 -0.46
CA VAL A 457 -10.76 -13.96 -0.28
C VAL A 457 -12.06 -14.60 -0.74
N ASN A 458 -13.17 -13.86 -0.70
CA ASN A 458 -14.45 -14.35 -1.18
C ASN A 458 -15.29 -13.19 -1.70
N VAL A 459 -15.96 -13.41 -2.83
CA VAL A 459 -16.93 -12.46 -3.38
C VAL A 459 -18.22 -13.21 -3.69
N THR A 460 -19.32 -12.70 -3.17
CA THR A 460 -20.66 -13.23 -3.41
C THR A 460 -21.53 -12.17 -4.05
N ALA A 461 -22.21 -12.50 -5.14
CA ALA A 461 -23.17 -11.63 -5.82
C ALA A 461 -24.55 -12.27 -5.74
N MET A 462 -25.44 -11.71 -4.92
CA MET A 462 -26.78 -12.21 -4.68
C MET A 462 -27.82 -11.35 -5.41
N ILE A 463 -28.67 -12.00 -6.20
CA ILE A 463 -29.85 -11.36 -6.78
C ILE A 463 -31.08 -11.74 -5.97
N THR A 464 -31.83 -10.73 -5.53
CA THR A 464 -33.14 -10.94 -4.90
C THR A 464 -34.24 -10.69 -5.91
N THR A 465 -35.19 -11.61 -6.00
CA THR A 465 -36.38 -11.50 -6.87
C THR A 465 -37.65 -11.33 -6.06
N THR A 466 -38.60 -10.61 -6.66
CA THR A 466 -39.94 -10.41 -6.10
C THR A 466 -41.00 -10.76 -7.13
N THR A 467 -42.19 -11.12 -6.65
CA THR A 467 -43.31 -11.49 -7.52
C THR A 467 -43.98 -10.24 -8.10
N LEU A 468 -44.01 -10.15 -9.43
CA LEU A 468 -44.72 -9.10 -10.15
C LEU A 468 -46.23 -9.34 -10.08
N LYS A 469 -46.93 -8.54 -9.27
CA LYS A 469 -48.39 -8.52 -9.25
C LYS A 469 -48.90 -7.61 -10.38
N GLN A 470 -49.65 -8.16 -11.33
CA GLN A 470 -50.30 -7.36 -12.37
C GLN A 470 -51.33 -6.41 -11.74
N LEU A 471 -51.33 -5.17 -12.21
CA LEU A 471 -52.23 -4.13 -11.75
C LEU A 471 -53.43 -4.00 -12.69
N PRO A 472 -54.62 -3.65 -12.17
CA PRO A 472 -55.75 -3.24 -13.01
C PRO A 472 -55.39 -2.04 -13.90
N SER A 473 -56.00 -1.97 -15.09
CA SER A 473 -55.82 -0.83 -16.01
C SER A 473 -56.04 0.51 -15.31
N GLY A 474 -55.10 1.44 -15.46
CA GLY A 474 -55.13 2.77 -14.84
C GLY A 474 -54.54 2.86 -13.42
N ARG A 475 -54.08 1.74 -12.82
CA ARG A 475 -53.30 1.77 -11.57
C ARG A 475 -51.81 1.61 -11.82
N GLU A 476 -51.02 2.34 -11.05
CA GLU A 476 -49.56 2.28 -11.05
C GLU A 476 -49.04 1.95 -9.65
N ARG A 477 -47.93 1.21 -9.60
CA ARG A 477 -47.19 0.96 -8.36
C ARG A 477 -45.72 1.22 -8.58
N THR A 478 -45.07 1.86 -7.64
CA THR A 478 -43.61 2.04 -7.67
C THR A 478 -42.93 1.01 -6.77
N ILE A 479 -41.87 0.38 -7.26
CA ILE A 479 -40.98 -0.47 -6.47
C ILE A 479 -39.55 0.06 -6.54
N PRO A 480 -38.77 -0.03 -5.44
CA PRO A 480 -37.35 0.30 -5.48
C PRO A 480 -36.57 -0.85 -6.12
N ILE A 481 -35.63 -0.49 -7.00
CA ILE A 481 -34.61 -1.39 -7.52
C ILE A 481 -33.28 -0.91 -6.96
N THR A 482 -32.54 -1.79 -6.29
CA THR A 482 -31.36 -1.40 -5.50
C THR A 482 -30.14 -2.23 -5.86
N SER A 483 -28.96 -1.65 -5.71
CA SER A 483 -27.71 -2.38 -5.72
C SER A 483 -26.87 -1.94 -4.54
N SER A 484 -26.22 -2.90 -3.89
CA SER A 484 -25.36 -2.60 -2.74
C SER A 484 -24.07 -3.39 -2.80
N VAL A 485 -23.03 -2.83 -2.18
CA VAL A 485 -21.75 -3.48 -1.95
C VAL A 485 -21.39 -3.34 -0.49
N VAL A 486 -21.01 -4.44 0.14
CA VAL A 486 -20.52 -4.48 1.51
C VAL A 486 -19.15 -5.14 1.54
N PHE A 487 -18.20 -4.46 2.17
CA PHE A 487 -16.88 -4.99 2.47
C PHE A 487 -16.84 -5.46 3.92
N THR A 488 -16.50 -6.73 4.12
CA THR A 488 -16.40 -7.35 5.44
C THR A 488 -14.96 -7.78 5.70
N ASP A 489 -14.35 -7.21 6.74
CA ASP A 489 -13.04 -7.65 7.22
C ASP A 489 -13.21 -8.96 8.02
N ILE A 490 -12.64 -10.04 7.50
CA ILE A 490 -12.63 -11.36 8.14
C ILE A 490 -11.24 -11.75 8.66
N SER A 491 -10.38 -10.77 8.90
CA SER A 491 -9.05 -11.00 9.47
C SER A 491 -9.14 -11.65 10.84
N SER A 492 -8.42 -12.76 11.00
CA SER A 492 -8.15 -13.31 12.32
C SER A 492 -7.27 -12.33 13.11
N PRO A 493 -7.39 -12.32 14.46
CA PRO A 493 -6.41 -11.64 15.30
C PRO A 493 -5.00 -12.08 14.92
N ALA A 494 -4.07 -11.13 14.88
CA ALA A 494 -2.68 -11.45 14.60
C ALA A 494 -2.09 -12.18 15.80
N GLU A 495 -1.64 -13.42 15.58
CA GLU A 495 -0.92 -14.19 16.59
C GLU A 495 0.59 -14.06 16.36
N PRO A 496 1.38 -13.80 17.41
CA PRO A 496 2.83 -13.81 17.29
C PRO A 496 3.31 -15.24 17.05
N GLY A 497 3.77 -15.53 15.83
CA GLY A 497 4.25 -16.84 15.45
C GLY A 497 4.49 -16.97 13.96
N TYR A 498 5.12 -18.07 13.56
CA TYR A 498 5.24 -18.43 12.15
C TYR A 498 3.91 -19.03 11.67
N LYS A 499 3.50 -18.68 10.45
CA LYS A 499 2.35 -19.33 9.80
C LYS A 499 2.59 -20.83 9.78
N ALA A 500 1.59 -21.62 10.16
CA ALA A 500 1.69 -23.07 10.14
C ALA A 500 2.16 -23.55 8.75
N TRP A 501 3.06 -24.53 8.73
CA TRP A 501 3.53 -25.14 7.50
C TRP A 501 2.32 -25.67 6.72
N PRO A 502 2.20 -25.39 5.41
CA PRO A 502 1.08 -25.89 4.63
C PRO A 502 1.07 -27.42 4.69
N THR A 503 -0.06 -28.00 5.11
CA THR A 503 -0.25 -29.44 5.07
C THR A 503 -0.27 -29.90 3.62
N ILE A 504 0.78 -30.60 3.18
CA ILE A 504 0.82 -31.19 1.85
C ILE A 504 -0.08 -32.43 1.86
N ASN A 505 -1.33 -32.27 1.42
CA ASN A 505 -2.25 -33.39 1.21
C ASN A 505 -1.87 -34.13 -0.08
N VAL A 506 -0.77 -34.89 -0.04
CA VAL A 506 -0.41 -35.78 -1.14
C VAL A 506 -1.28 -37.04 -1.09
N LYS A 507 -2.13 -37.22 -2.09
CA LYS A 507 -2.73 -38.54 -2.36
C LYS A 507 -1.71 -39.38 -3.12
N LEU A 508 -0.99 -40.23 -2.40
CA LEU A 508 -0.05 -41.16 -3.01
C LEU A 508 -0.82 -42.32 -3.67
N PRO A 509 -0.37 -42.83 -4.83
CA PRO A 509 -0.86 -44.08 -5.42
C PRO A 509 -0.77 -45.25 -4.43
N PHE A 510 -1.61 -46.27 -4.64
CA PHE A 510 -1.71 -47.42 -3.72
C PHE A 510 -0.41 -48.25 -3.60
N ASP A 511 0.49 -48.11 -4.57
CA ASP A 511 1.73 -48.86 -4.74
C ASP A 511 3.00 -48.03 -4.45
N PHE A 512 2.87 -46.81 -3.93
CA PHE A 512 4.00 -45.88 -3.74
C PHE A 512 5.16 -46.47 -2.92
N PHE A 513 4.89 -47.41 -2.01
CA PHE A 513 5.90 -48.09 -1.21
C PHE A 513 6.22 -49.53 -1.66
N PHE A 514 5.76 -49.99 -2.82
CA PHE A 514 6.08 -51.35 -3.27
C PHE A 514 7.54 -51.42 -3.78
N PRO A 515 8.37 -52.42 -3.37
CA PRO A 515 8.12 -53.53 -2.45
C PRO A 515 8.75 -53.32 -1.05
N PHE A 516 8.89 -52.08 -0.58
CA PHE A 516 9.67 -51.68 0.60
C PHE A 516 8.88 -51.70 1.93
N VAL A 517 7.71 -52.36 1.98
CA VAL A 517 6.93 -52.60 3.21
C VAL A 517 6.70 -54.09 3.42
#